data_AF-A0A7C1EN77-F1
#
_entry.id   AF-A0A7C1EN77-F1
#
_cell.length_a   1.000
_cell.length_b   1.000
_cell.length_c   1.000
_cell.angle_alpha   90.00
_cell.angle_beta   90.00
_cell.angle_gamma   90.00
#
_symmetry.space_group_name_H-M   'P 1'
#
loop_
_entity.id
_entity.type
_entity.pdbx_description
1 polymer ?
#
loop_
_entity_poly.entity_id
_entity_poly.type
_entity_poly.pdbx_seq_one_letter_code
_entity_poly.pdbx_strand_id
1 'polypeptide(L)'
;MPAEINETLKAISPIFSSAYQAVSAFHSYIFEKLGPTGGTALTVFLALAALAVVIRILRFVFDLFRYVLLPSAAVSGLLVLVTPLSFLFVFPISTAIFGVLLLIKS
;
A
#
# COMPACT_ATOMS: atom_id res chain seq x y z
N MET A 1 -24.37 14.10 1.72
CA MET A 1 -23.12 13.31 1.75
C MET A 1 -22.86 12.45 3.01
N PRO A 2 -23.69 12.38 4.08
CA PRO A 2 -23.43 11.43 5.19
C PRO A 2 -24.15 10.06 5.07
N ALA A 3 -25.08 9.88 4.12
CA ALA A 3 -25.90 8.66 4.03
C ALA A 3 -25.15 7.46 3.40
N GLU A 4 -24.39 7.67 2.32
CA GLU A 4 -23.64 6.59 1.63
C GLU A 4 -22.52 5.99 2.48
N ILE A 5 -21.88 6.81 3.33
CA ILE A 5 -20.84 6.36 4.27
C ILE A 5 -21.43 5.40 5.32
N ASN A 6 -22.67 5.65 5.75
CA ASN A 6 -23.34 4.83 6.76
C ASN A 6 -23.75 3.45 6.22
N GLU A 7 -24.09 3.36 4.93
CA GLU A 7 -24.40 2.08 4.27
C GLU A 7 -23.15 1.25 3.96
N THR A 8 -22.06 1.89 3.52
CA THR A 8 -20.77 1.18 3.35
C THR A 8 -20.23 0.69 4.68
N LEU A 9 -20.30 1.48 5.76
CA LEU A 9 -19.90 1.04 7.09
C LEU A 9 -20.75 -0.14 7.60
N LYS A 10 -22.06 -0.16 7.32
CA LYS A 10 -22.92 -1.31 7.65
C LYS A 10 -22.59 -2.56 6.84
N ALA A 11 -22.24 -2.42 5.57
CA ALA A 11 -21.84 -3.55 4.72
C ALA A 11 -20.48 -4.13 5.13
N ILE A 12 -19.60 -3.28 5.66
CA ILE A 12 -18.22 -3.63 5.99
C ILE A 12 -18.08 -4.12 7.46
N SER A 13 -18.96 -3.69 8.37
CA SER A 13 -18.94 -4.14 9.77
C SER A 13 -19.06 -5.67 9.99
N PRO A 14 -19.87 -6.45 9.25
CA PRO A 14 -19.91 -7.91 9.42
C PRO A 14 -18.64 -8.60 8.90
N ILE A 15 -17.95 -8.01 7.92
CA ILE A 15 -16.69 -8.52 7.40
C ILE A 15 -15.58 -8.32 8.43
N PHE A 16 -15.53 -7.16 9.09
CA PHE A 16 -14.58 -6.93 10.18
C PHE A 16 -14.89 -7.74 11.43
N SER A 17 -16.18 -7.93 11.77
CA SER A 17 -16.55 -8.72 12.95
C SER A 17 -16.22 -10.21 12.78
N SER A 18 -16.45 -10.77 11.58
CA SER A 18 -16.06 -12.13 11.24
C SER A 18 -14.55 -12.32 11.16
N ALA A 19 -13.82 -11.37 10.59
CA ALA A 19 -12.35 -11.39 10.59
C ALA A 19 -11.78 -11.30 12.01
N TYR A 20 -12.34 -10.43 12.86
CA TYR A 20 -11.93 -10.31 14.27
C TYR A 20 -12.21 -11.59 15.07
N GLN A 21 -13.37 -12.22 14.85
CA GLN A 21 -13.71 -13.50 15.48
C GLN A 21 -12.80 -14.64 14.98
N ALA A 22 -12.44 -14.65 13.70
CA ALA A 22 -11.49 -15.63 13.15
C ALA A 22 -10.10 -15.46 13.76
N VAL A 23 -9.62 -14.21 13.89
CA VAL A 23 -8.33 -13.89 14.50
C VAL A 23 -8.31 -14.26 15.98
N SER A 24 -9.39 -13.97 16.73
CA SER A 24 -9.46 -14.30 18.15
C SER A 24 -9.54 -15.81 18.39
N ALA A 25 -10.33 -16.54 17.59
CA ALA A 25 -10.39 -18.00 17.65
C ALA A 25 -9.03 -18.65 17.31
N PHE A 26 -8.34 -18.12 16.30
CA PHE A 26 -7.00 -18.58 15.92
C PHE A 26 -5.96 -18.28 17.00
N HIS A 27 -6.04 -17.11 17.64
CA HIS A 27 -5.18 -16.75 18.76
C HIS A 27 -5.35 -17.71 19.94
N SER A 28 -6.59 -18.01 20.31
CA SER A 28 -6.92 -18.97 21.38
C SER A 28 -6.41 -20.37 21.05
N TYR A 29 -6.60 -20.83 19.81
CA TYR A 29 -6.11 -22.14 19.34
C TYR A 29 -4.58 -22.26 19.40
N ILE A 30 -3.87 -21.20 19.02
CA ILE A 30 -2.41 -21.15 19.06
C ILE A 30 -1.89 -21.11 20.49
N PHE A 31 -2.52 -20.33 21.37
CA PHE A 31 -2.14 -20.27 22.78
C PHE A 31 -2.36 -21.62 23.50
N GLU A 32 -3.44 -22.32 23.16
CA GLU A 32 -3.77 -23.64 23.69
C GLU A 32 -2.78 -24.72 23.21
N LYS A 33 -2.29 -24.64 21.96
CA LYS A 33 -1.38 -25.64 21.38
C LYS A 33 0.10 -25.40 21.66
N LEU A 34 0.54 -24.14 21.75
CA LEU A 34 1.96 -23.78 21.87
C LEU A 34 2.35 -23.31 23.28
N GLY A 35 1.38 -23.13 24.17
CA GLY A 35 1.59 -22.56 25.50
C GLY A 35 1.97 -21.07 25.46
N PRO A 36 2.05 -20.42 26.64
CA PRO A 36 2.28 -18.97 26.74
C PRO A 36 3.60 -18.51 26.11
N THR A 37 4.64 -19.34 26.19
CA THR A 37 5.97 -19.04 25.62
C THR A 37 6.02 -19.20 24.11
N GLY A 38 5.25 -20.13 23.52
CA GLY A 38 5.18 -20.31 22.08
C GLY A 38 4.24 -19.31 21.39
N GLY A 39 3.15 -18.90 22.05
CA GLY A 39 2.24 -17.86 21.55
C GLY A 39 2.89 -16.48 21.46
N THR A 40 3.76 -16.16 22.43
CA THR A 40 4.55 -14.90 22.43
C THR A 40 5.64 -14.90 21.35
N ALA A 41 6.32 -16.03 21.14
CA ALA A 41 7.32 -16.14 20.06
C ALA A 41 6.69 -15.95 18.66
N LEU A 42 5.51 -16.55 18.42
CA LEU A 42 4.80 -16.43 17.15
C LEU A 42 4.31 -15.00 16.87
N THR A 43 3.79 -14.31 17.89
CA THR A 43 3.32 -12.93 17.74
C THR A 43 4.48 -11.97 17.42
N VAL A 44 5.64 -12.15 18.03
CA VAL A 44 6.85 -11.38 17.68
C VAL A 44 7.30 -11.69 16.25
N PHE A 45 7.28 -12.96 15.83
CA PHE A 45 7.62 -13.33 14.46
C PHE A 45 6.66 -12.71 13.43
N LEU A 46 5.35 -12.75 13.70
CA LEU A 46 4.34 -12.10 12.86
C LEU A 46 4.50 -10.58 12.82
N ALA A 47 4.83 -9.95 13.95
CA ALA A 47 5.10 -8.52 14.00
C ALA A 47 6.34 -8.14 13.16
N LEU A 48 7.41 -8.94 13.23
CA LEU A 48 8.61 -8.75 12.42
C LEU A 48 8.35 -9.00 10.93
N ALA A 49 7.55 -10.00 10.59
CA ALA A 49 7.13 -10.27 9.22
C ALA A 49 6.30 -9.10 8.65
N ALA A 50 5.35 -8.58 9.43
CA ALA A 50 4.58 -7.40 9.05
C ALA A 50 5.48 -6.17 8.86
N LEU A 51 6.46 -5.96 9.75
CA LEU A 51 7.42 -4.87 9.63
C LEU A 51 8.26 -4.98 8.35
N ALA A 52 8.70 -6.19 8.00
CA ALA A 52 9.45 -6.44 6.77
C ALA A 52 8.62 -6.08 5.52
N VAL A 53 7.32 -6.40 5.51
CA VAL A 53 6.40 -6.02 4.43
C VAL A 53 6.27 -4.50 4.36
N VAL A 54 6.07 -3.82 5.49
CA VAL A 54 5.97 -2.35 5.54
C VAL A 54 7.23 -1.68 5.02
N ILE A 55 8.41 -2.14 5.41
CA ILE A 55 9.69 -1.62 4.92
C ILE A 55 9.80 -1.80 3.39
N ARG A 56 9.36 -2.95 2.87
CA ARG A 56 9.39 -3.23 1.42
C ARG A 56 8.46 -2.30 0.66
N ILE A 57 7.25 -2.04 1.18
CA ILE A 57 6.31 -1.08 0.59
C ILE A 57 6.88 0.33 0.64
N LEU A 58 7.44 0.76 1.76
CA LEU A 58 8.05 2.09 1.90
C LEU A 58 9.20 2.29 0.91
N ARG A 59 10.06 1.28 0.71
CA ARG A 59 11.10 1.32 -0.31
C ARG A 59 10.52 1.46 -1.71
N PHE A 60 9.50 0.66 -2.04
CA PHE A 60 8.84 0.75 -3.34
C PHE A 60 8.22 2.13 -3.59
N VAL A 61 7.53 2.71 -2.59
CA VAL A 61 6.97 4.06 -2.69
C VAL A 61 8.08 5.08 -2.88
N PHE A 62 9.17 4.99 -2.12
CA PHE A 62 10.30 5.91 -2.26
C PHE A 62 10.95 5.82 -3.64
N ASP A 63 11.14 4.59 -4.16
CA ASP A 63 11.68 4.36 -5.50
C ASP A 63 10.74 4.91 -6.57
N LEU A 64 9.42 4.73 -6.43
CA LEU A 64 8.43 5.31 -7.32
C LEU A 64 8.52 6.84 -7.34
N PHE A 65 8.61 7.48 -6.17
CA PHE A 65 8.76 8.94 -6.09
C PHE A 65 10.06 9.41 -6.74
N ARG A 66 11.17 8.75 -6.44
CA ARG A 66 12.51 9.15 -6.89
C ARG A 66 12.71 8.94 -8.38
N TYR A 67 12.23 7.82 -8.92
CA TYR A 67 12.52 7.40 -10.30
C TYR A 67 11.36 7.58 -11.27
N VAL A 68 10.14 7.83 -10.78
CA VAL A 68 8.98 8.09 -11.65
C VAL A 68 8.50 9.52 -11.50
N LEU A 69 8.07 9.93 -10.30
CA LEU A 69 7.40 11.23 -10.11
C LEU A 69 8.33 12.43 -10.29
N LEU A 70 9.53 12.40 -9.72
CA LEU A 70 10.52 13.47 -9.88
C LEU A 70 10.93 13.70 -11.35
N PRO A 71 11.37 12.67 -12.10
CA PRO A 71 11.73 12.85 -13.50
C PRO A 71 10.50 13.13 -14.38
N SER A 72 9.32 12.55 -14.10
CA SER A 72 8.11 12.86 -14.86
C SER A 72 7.68 14.32 -14.68
N ALA A 73 7.73 14.86 -13.46
CA ALA A 73 7.43 16.25 -13.18
C ALA A 73 8.42 17.19 -13.89
N ALA A 74 9.72 16.87 -13.85
CA ALA A 74 10.75 17.66 -14.52
C ALA A 74 10.57 17.68 -16.05
N VAL A 75 10.36 16.50 -16.67
CA VAL A 75 10.14 16.38 -18.11
C VAL A 75 8.84 17.05 -18.53
N SER A 76 7.78 16.94 -17.74
CA SER A 76 6.49 17.58 -18.03
C SER A 76 6.59 19.10 -17.92
N GLY A 77 7.29 19.62 -16.91
CA GLY A 77 7.55 21.05 -16.79
C GLY A 77 8.31 21.61 -17.99
N LEU A 78 9.34 20.89 -18.46
CA LEU A 78 10.09 21.26 -19.67
C LEU A 78 9.25 21.16 -20.93
N LEU A 79 8.44 20.11 -21.09
CA LEU A 79 7.59 19.94 -22.29
C LEU A 79 6.52 21.02 -22.38
N VAL A 80 5.91 21.42 -21.27
CA VAL A 80 4.89 22.48 -21.24
C VAL A 80 5.48 23.85 -21.62
N LEU A 81 6.78 24.06 -21.40
CA LEU A 81 7.46 25.28 -21.85
C LEU A 81 7.66 25.31 -23.38
N VAL A 82 7.72 24.16 -24.04
CA VAL A 82 8.04 24.03 -25.48
C VAL A 82 6.81 23.70 -26.33
N THR A 83 5.76 23.15 -25.72
CA THR A 83 4.53 22.73 -26.40
C THR A 83 3.32 23.49 -25.86
N PRO A 84 2.29 23.76 -26.69
CA PRO A 84 1.06 24.42 -26.24
C PRO A 84 0.15 23.51 -25.39
N LEU A 85 0.65 22.35 -24.95
CA LEU A 85 -0.09 21.37 -24.17
C LEU A 85 -0.03 21.73 -22.69
N SER A 86 -1.18 21.64 -22.01
CA SER A 86 -1.25 21.89 -20.58
C SER A 86 -0.55 20.79 -19.77
N PHE A 87 0.06 21.17 -18.64
CA PHE A 87 0.74 20.25 -17.71
C PHE A 87 -0.10 19.04 -17.32
N LEU A 88 -1.42 19.23 -17.16
CA LEU A 88 -2.38 18.16 -16.83
C LEU A 88 -2.44 17.03 -17.87
N PHE A 89 -2.08 17.30 -19.14
CA PHE A 89 -2.04 16.27 -20.18
C PHE A 89 -0.67 15.60 -20.30
N VAL A 90 0.42 16.37 -20.13
CA VAL A 90 1.79 15.87 -20.29
C VAL A 90 2.26 15.04 -19.08
N PHE A 91 1.84 15.43 -17.87
CA PHE A 91 2.20 14.76 -16.63
C PHE A 91 1.78 13.28 -16.54
N PRO A 92 0.54 12.88 -16.84
CA PRO A 92 0.17 11.47 -16.81
C PRO A 92 0.92 10.64 -17.86
N ILE A 93 1.20 11.21 -19.03
CA ILE A 93 1.95 10.53 -20.12
C ILE A 93 3.39 10.28 -19.70
N SER A 94 4.09 11.31 -19.19
CA SER A 94 5.47 11.16 -18.72
C SER A 94 5.56 10.22 -17.52
N THR A 95 4.59 10.27 -16.60
CA THR A 95 4.53 9.37 -15.44
C THR A 95 4.29 7.92 -15.86
N ALA A 96 3.48 7.69 -16.89
CA ALA A 96 3.30 6.35 -17.47
C ALA A 96 4.60 5.83 -18.13
N ILE A 97 5.30 6.67 -18.89
CA ILE A 97 6.58 6.30 -19.53
C ILE A 97 7.64 5.94 -18.48
N PHE A 98 7.85 6.80 -17.48
CA PHE A 98 8.81 6.53 -16.41
C PHE A 98 8.37 5.37 -15.51
N GLY A 99 7.08 5.14 -15.35
CA GLY A 99 6.54 3.98 -14.64
C GLY A 99 6.88 2.67 -15.35
N VAL A 100 6.72 2.61 -16.68
CA VAL A 100 7.13 1.45 -17.49
C VAL A 100 8.65 1.24 -17.43
N LEU A 101 9.44 2.32 -17.48
CA LEU A 101 10.90 2.24 -17.33
C LEU A 101 11.33 1.68 -15.96
N LEU A 102 10.61 2.03 -14.89
CA LEU A 102 10.86 1.46 -13.57
C LEU A 102 10.54 -0.04 -13.52
N LEU A 103 9.44 -0.47 -14.16
CA LEU A 103 9.05 -1.89 -14.23
C LEU A 103 10.02 -2.74 -15.04
N ILE A 104 10.67 -2.18 -16.07
CA ILE A 104 11.68 -2.89 -16.87
C ILE A 104 13.01 -3.00 -16.11
N LYS A 105 13.34 -2.02 -15.27
CA LYS A 105 14.59 -2.00 -14.49
C LYS A 105 14.52 -2.83 -13.20
N SER A 106 13.34 -2.95 -12.60
CA SER A 106 13.11 -3.69 -11.35
C SER A 106 13.05 -5.20 -11.55
#